data_AF-A0A941NYZ5-F1
#
_entry.id   AF-A0A941NYZ5-F1
#
_cell.length_a   1.000
_cell.length_b   1.000
_cell.length_c   1.000
_cell.angle_alpha   90.00
_cell.angle_beta   90.00
_cell.angle_gamma   90.00
#
_symmetry.space_group_name_H-M   'P 1'
#
loop_
_entity.id
_entity.type
_entity.pdbx_description
1 polymer ?
#
loop_
_entity_poly.entity_id
_entity_poly.type
_entity_poly.pdbx_seq_one_letter_code
_entity_poly.pdbx_strand_id
1 'polypeptide(L)'
;MLHITDQSIVQEYLNKHIPYRINSMLAHDLIMRRKKQNHFTPIKDNCYGDSVVVEPVFEISLIFARSLLNFIGISKQNKNDTLIPFAPKNDDLTIQSLFPGRSFCPLNDQIVIDNYAALCMIIKLANKSVAHLTSEITETLSTDHDILPHARFATYQLVLKYLPETNKQNIWWHTQVDTI
;
A
#
# COMPACT_ATOMS: atom_id res chain seq x y z
N MET A 1 -15.52 -5.03 -16.17
CA MET A 1 -14.60 -4.00 -15.66
C MET A 1 -15.35 -2.68 -15.69
N LEU A 2 -15.40 -1.95 -14.58
CA LEU A 2 -16.05 -0.64 -14.51
C LEU A 2 -15.24 0.39 -15.28
N HIS A 3 -15.91 1.23 -16.07
CA HIS A 3 -15.32 2.41 -16.72
C HIS A 3 -15.95 3.67 -16.14
N ILE A 4 -15.11 4.58 -15.65
CA ILE A 4 -15.55 5.88 -15.15
C ILE A 4 -15.52 6.86 -16.33
N THR A 5 -16.70 7.22 -16.83
CA THR A 5 -16.84 8.19 -17.94
C THR A 5 -16.92 9.64 -17.46
N ASP A 6 -17.30 9.83 -16.19
CA ASP A 6 -17.38 11.15 -15.57
C ASP A 6 -15.99 11.66 -15.16
N GLN A 7 -15.55 12.72 -15.84
CA GLN A 7 -14.26 13.37 -15.58
C GLN A 7 -14.15 13.93 -14.16
N SER A 8 -15.25 14.38 -13.55
CA SER A 8 -15.22 14.86 -12.16
C SER A 8 -14.87 13.73 -11.18
N ILE A 9 -15.37 12.52 -11.42
CA ILE A 9 -15.05 11.34 -10.61
C ILE A 9 -13.59 10.95 -10.83
N VAL A 10 -13.09 10.95 -12.07
CA VAL A 10 -11.67 10.69 -12.34
C VAL A 10 -10.78 11.68 -11.58
N GLN A 11 -11.12 12.98 -11.61
CA GLN A 11 -10.40 14.00 -10.85
C GLN A 11 -10.50 13.78 -9.34
N GLU A 12 -11.65 13.35 -8.80
CA GLU A 12 -11.76 12.98 -7.39
C GLU A 12 -10.81 11.82 -7.06
N TYR A 13 -10.66 10.84 -7.95
CA TYR A 13 -9.73 9.74 -7.73
C TYR A 13 -8.29 10.20 -7.64
N LEU A 14 -7.85 11.01 -8.60
CA LEU A 14 -6.47 11.51 -8.69
C LEU A 14 -6.13 12.49 -7.57
N ASN A 15 -7.10 13.30 -7.13
CA ASN A 15 -6.88 14.33 -6.11
C ASN A 15 -7.08 13.81 -4.68
N LYS A 16 -7.95 12.83 -4.46
CA LYS A 16 -8.36 12.41 -3.11
C LYS A 16 -8.15 10.93 -2.86
N HIS A 17 -8.76 10.07 -3.68
CA HIS A 17 -8.84 8.63 -3.38
C HIS A 17 -7.52 7.90 -3.48
N ILE A 18 -6.71 8.16 -4.51
CA ILE A 18 -5.38 7.56 -4.66
C ILE A 18 -4.40 8.12 -3.62
N PRO A 19 -4.27 9.46 -3.43
CA PRO A 19 -3.43 10.00 -2.35
C PRO A 19 -3.81 9.48 -0.96
N TYR A 20 -5.11 9.40 -0.64
CA TYR A 20 -5.59 8.82 0.62
C TYR A 20 -5.11 7.37 0.82
N ARG A 21 -5.20 6.52 -0.20
CA ARG A 21 -4.75 5.11 -0.12
C ARG A 21 -3.24 5.01 0.08
N ILE A 22 -2.48 5.85 -0.63
CA ILE A 22 -1.02 5.94 -0.45
C ILE A 22 -0.70 6.37 0.98
N ASN A 23 -1.40 7.38 1.49
CA ASN A 23 -1.21 7.90 2.85
C ASN A 23 -1.52 6.85 3.91
N SER A 24 -2.63 6.12 3.76
CA SER A 24 -3.00 5.02 4.65
C SER A 24 -1.99 3.87 4.60
N MET A 25 -1.45 3.57 3.41
CA MET A 25 -0.37 2.60 3.25
C MET A 25 0.90 3.03 4.01
N LEU A 26 1.31 4.29 3.89
CA LEU A 26 2.57 4.78 4.46
C LEU A 26 2.46 5.25 5.92
N ALA A 27 1.25 5.30 6.49
CA ALA A 27 1.01 5.77 7.85
C ALA A 27 1.78 4.94 8.90
N HIS A 28 1.86 3.62 8.72
CA HIS A 28 2.60 2.74 9.63
C HIS A 28 4.09 3.13 9.71
N ASP A 29 4.73 3.37 8.56
CA ASP A 29 6.15 3.73 8.52
C ASP A 29 6.41 5.08 9.17
N LEU A 30 5.49 6.04 9.01
CA LEU A 30 5.56 7.33 9.68
C LEU A 30 5.48 7.20 11.20
N ILE A 31 4.52 6.42 11.71
CA ILE A 31 4.37 6.16 13.14
C ILE A 31 5.64 5.50 13.69
N MET A 32 6.15 4.46 13.01
CA MET A 32 7.36 3.77 13.43
C MET A 32 8.61 4.66 13.39
N ARG A 33 8.71 5.58 12.41
CA ARG A 33 9.78 6.59 12.37
C ARG A 33 9.69 7.53 13.58
N ARG A 34 8.49 8.04 13.90
CA ARG A 34 8.27 8.90 15.08
C ARG A 34 8.59 8.18 16.39
N LYS A 35 8.31 6.86 16.50
CA LYS A 35 8.71 6.02 17.64
C LYS A 35 10.22 6.06 17.84
N LYS A 36 10.99 5.83 16.77
CA LYS A 36 12.46 5.83 16.81
C LYS A 36 13.05 7.20 17.16
N GLN A 37 12.35 8.29 16.83
CA GLN A 37 12.79 9.66 17.10
C GLN A 37 12.39 10.17 18.50
N ASN A 38 11.84 9.33 19.38
CA ASN A 38 11.34 9.71 20.71
C ASN A 38 10.30 10.85 20.70
N HIS A 39 9.58 11.05 19.59
CA HIS A 39 8.47 12.02 19.50
C HIS A 39 7.18 11.50 20.14
N PHE A 40 7.27 10.50 21.02
CA PHE A 40 6.15 9.82 21.64
C PHE A 40 5.85 10.43 23.00
N THR A 41 4.89 11.36 23.03
CA THR A 41 4.37 11.90 24.29
C THR A 41 3.29 10.95 24.84
N PRO A 42 3.41 10.46 26.09
CA PRO A 42 2.35 9.70 26.73
C PRO A 42 1.09 10.57 26.89
N ILE A 43 -0.07 10.04 26.52
CA ILE A 43 -1.37 10.70 26.74
C ILE A 43 -1.92 10.30 28.13
N LYS A 44 -1.58 9.09 28.60
CA LYS A 44 -1.89 8.54 29.94
C LYS A 44 -0.86 7.45 30.31
N ASP A 45 -0.83 6.99 31.56
CA ASP A 45 0.03 5.88 32.02
C ASP A 45 -0.03 4.68 31.06
N ASN A 46 1.15 4.28 30.55
CA ASN A 46 1.32 3.21 29.56
C ASN A 46 0.50 3.37 28.27
N CYS A 47 -0.02 4.57 28.00
CA CYS A 47 -0.80 4.91 26.82
C CYS A 47 -0.07 6.00 26.04
N TYR A 48 0.63 5.59 25.00
CA TYR A 48 1.21 6.53 24.06
C TYR A 48 0.19 6.77 22.94
N GLY A 49 -0.01 8.02 22.55
CA GLY A 49 -1.07 8.37 21.59
C GLY A 49 -0.99 7.59 20.28
N ASP A 50 0.23 7.38 19.82
CA ASP A 50 0.50 6.64 18.60
C ASP A 50 0.64 5.12 18.85
N SER A 51 0.81 4.63 20.10
CA SER A 51 0.97 3.18 20.38
C SER A 51 -0.35 2.42 20.26
N VAL A 52 -1.47 3.03 20.64
CA VAL A 52 -2.82 2.42 20.60
C VAL A 52 -3.30 2.21 19.17
N VAL A 53 -2.67 2.88 18.20
CA VAL A 53 -3.06 2.83 16.78
C VAL A 53 -2.06 2.06 15.91
N VAL A 54 -0.95 1.54 16.46
CA VAL A 54 0.09 0.88 15.65
C VAL A 54 -0.45 -0.34 14.92
N GLU A 55 -1.11 -1.25 15.64
CA GLU A 55 -1.62 -2.51 15.08
C GLU A 55 -2.73 -2.26 14.06
N PRO A 56 -3.76 -1.43 14.33
CA PRO A 56 -4.75 -1.06 13.31
C PRO A 56 -4.12 -0.42 12.08
N VAL A 57 -3.14 0.49 12.27
CA VAL A 57 -2.47 1.16 11.16
C VAL A 57 -1.58 0.19 10.38
N PHE A 58 -0.98 -0.80 11.03
CA PHE A 58 -0.24 -1.87 10.37
C PHE A 58 -1.15 -2.67 9.43
N GLU A 59 -2.30 -3.14 9.91
CA GLU A 59 -3.26 -3.89 9.08
C GLU A 59 -3.77 -3.06 7.89
N ILE A 60 -4.18 -1.81 8.16
CA ILE A 60 -4.58 -0.84 7.15
C ILE A 60 -3.48 -0.69 6.09
N SER A 61 -2.21 -0.64 6.51
CA SER A 61 -1.09 -0.49 5.58
C SER A 61 -0.97 -1.65 4.59
N LEU A 62 -1.19 -2.88 5.06
CA LEU A 62 -1.14 -4.09 4.23
C LEU A 62 -2.31 -4.11 3.25
N ILE A 63 -3.52 -3.81 3.73
CA ILE A 63 -4.75 -3.83 2.92
C ILE A 63 -4.67 -2.80 1.79
N PHE A 64 -4.23 -1.57 2.09
CA PHE A 64 -4.11 -0.53 1.07
C PHE A 64 -2.95 -0.78 0.10
N ALA A 65 -1.82 -1.35 0.56
CA ALA A 65 -0.76 -1.79 -0.36
C ALA A 65 -1.28 -2.81 -1.38
N ARG A 66 -1.95 -3.88 -0.91
CA ARG A 66 -2.55 -4.89 -1.80
C ARG A 66 -3.59 -4.27 -2.74
N SER A 67 -4.44 -3.37 -2.23
CA SER A 67 -5.44 -2.68 -3.05
C SER A 67 -4.81 -1.85 -4.17
N LEU A 68 -3.73 -1.11 -3.88
CA LEU A 68 -3.01 -0.31 -4.86
C LEU A 68 -2.29 -1.19 -5.90
N LEU A 69 -1.69 -2.31 -5.47
CA LEU A 69 -1.07 -3.28 -6.38
C LEU A 69 -2.10 -3.90 -7.34
N ASN A 70 -3.25 -4.34 -6.82
CA ASN A 70 -4.35 -4.83 -7.67
C ASN A 70 -4.84 -3.75 -8.63
N PHE A 71 -4.96 -2.50 -8.16
CA PHE A 71 -5.41 -1.36 -8.97
C PHE A 71 -4.50 -1.13 -10.20
N ILE A 72 -3.19 -1.28 -10.05
CA ILE A 72 -2.22 -1.19 -11.17
C ILE A 72 -2.01 -2.52 -11.91
N GLY A 73 -2.66 -3.60 -11.50
CA GLY A 73 -2.67 -4.88 -12.23
C GLY A 73 -1.72 -5.96 -11.71
N ILE A 74 -1.22 -5.86 -10.47
CA ILE A 74 -0.35 -6.87 -9.84
C ILE A 74 -1.13 -7.63 -8.76
N SER A 75 -1.00 -8.95 -8.76
CA SER A 75 -1.56 -9.82 -7.72
C SER A 75 -0.58 -10.94 -7.37
N LYS A 76 -0.98 -11.85 -6.47
CA LYS A 76 -0.19 -13.02 -6.08
C LYS A 76 -1.00 -14.29 -6.22
N GLN A 77 -0.39 -15.34 -6.76
CA GLN A 77 -0.95 -16.69 -6.70
C GLN A 77 -0.73 -17.29 -5.30
N ASN A 78 -1.80 -17.74 -4.65
CA ASN A 78 -1.71 -18.24 -3.27
C ASN A 78 -0.82 -19.48 -3.11
N LYS A 79 -0.80 -20.38 -4.11
CA LYS A 79 -0.13 -21.69 -4.01
C LYS A 79 1.41 -21.63 -4.01
N ASN A 80 2.00 -20.73 -4.81
CA ASN A 80 3.44 -20.76 -5.09
C ASN A 80 4.19 -19.48 -4.67
N ASP A 81 3.54 -18.56 -3.94
CA ASP A 81 4.13 -17.27 -3.57
C ASP A 81 4.71 -16.49 -4.77
N THR A 82 4.04 -16.58 -5.93
CA THR A 82 4.43 -15.90 -7.17
C THR A 82 3.54 -14.72 -7.48
N LEU A 83 4.13 -13.61 -7.95
CA LEU A 83 3.40 -12.51 -8.55
C LEU A 83 2.79 -12.94 -9.89
N ILE A 84 1.55 -12.53 -10.11
CA ILE A 84 0.77 -12.79 -11.33
C ILE A 84 0.06 -11.51 -11.76
N PRO A 85 -0.32 -11.38 -13.05
CA PRO A 85 -1.22 -10.31 -13.45
C PRO A 85 -2.54 -10.40 -12.68
N PHE A 86 -3.03 -9.27 -12.19
CA PHE A 86 -4.34 -9.19 -11.56
C PHE A 86 -5.44 -9.46 -12.60
N ALA A 87 -6.39 -10.32 -12.24
CA ALA A 87 -7.56 -10.65 -13.05
C ALA A 87 -8.80 -9.96 -12.45
N PRO A 88 -9.12 -8.72 -12.89
CA PRO A 88 -10.21 -7.94 -12.31
C PRO A 88 -11.57 -8.56 -12.58
N LYS A 89 -12.45 -8.47 -11.59
CA LYS A 89 -13.88 -8.80 -11.69
C LYS A 89 -14.67 -7.60 -12.23
N ASN A 90 -15.97 -7.79 -12.41
CA ASN A 90 -16.83 -6.79 -13.06
C ASN A 90 -16.92 -5.47 -12.28
N ASP A 91 -16.88 -5.56 -10.96
CA ASP A 91 -17.00 -4.48 -9.97
C ASP A 91 -15.65 -3.95 -9.45
N ASP A 92 -14.54 -4.57 -9.87
CA ASP A 92 -13.21 -4.08 -9.50
C ASP A 92 -12.89 -2.76 -10.21
N LEU A 93 -12.43 -1.80 -9.43
CA LEU A 93 -11.84 -0.56 -9.93
C LEU A 93 -10.34 -0.76 -10.14
N THR A 94 -9.88 -0.42 -11.34
CA THR A 94 -8.47 -0.53 -11.73
C THR A 94 -8.01 0.74 -12.45
N ILE A 95 -6.73 0.81 -12.80
CA ILE A 95 -6.19 1.92 -13.60
C ILE A 95 -6.94 2.09 -14.94
N GLN A 96 -7.42 1.00 -15.54
CA GLN A 96 -8.21 1.01 -16.78
C GLN A 96 -9.64 1.53 -16.57
N SER A 97 -10.12 1.55 -15.33
CA SER A 97 -11.38 2.20 -14.97
C SER A 97 -11.28 3.71 -15.06
N LEU A 98 -10.13 4.30 -14.72
CA LEU A 98 -9.88 5.75 -14.83
C LEU A 98 -9.39 6.15 -16.22
N PHE A 99 -8.55 5.31 -16.83
CA PHE A 99 -7.92 5.57 -18.13
C PHE A 99 -8.10 4.36 -19.05
N PRO A 100 -9.23 4.25 -19.76
CA PRO A 100 -9.45 3.19 -20.73
C PRO A 100 -8.29 3.12 -21.74
N GLY A 101 -7.73 1.92 -21.93
CA GLY A 101 -6.57 1.70 -22.81
C GLY A 101 -5.20 1.84 -22.16
N ARG A 102 -5.10 2.30 -20.90
CA ARG A 102 -3.83 2.28 -20.17
C ARG A 102 -3.44 0.85 -19.80
N SER A 103 -2.20 0.46 -20.08
CA SER A 103 -1.68 -0.86 -19.71
C SER A 103 -1.54 -1.00 -18.20
N PHE A 104 -1.76 -2.22 -17.70
CA PHE A 104 -1.35 -2.58 -16.35
C PHE A 104 0.18 -2.57 -16.20
N CYS A 105 0.65 -2.48 -14.96
CA CYS A 105 2.05 -2.68 -14.64
C CYS A 105 2.45 -4.12 -14.98
N PRO A 106 3.42 -4.32 -15.89
CA PRO A 106 3.89 -5.65 -16.23
C PRO A 106 4.82 -6.18 -15.12
N LEU A 107 4.91 -7.50 -15.01
CA LEU A 107 5.73 -8.15 -13.98
C LEU A 107 7.24 -8.07 -14.24
N ASN A 108 7.65 -7.67 -15.45
CA ASN A 108 9.04 -7.42 -15.80
C ASN A 108 9.44 -5.94 -15.61
N ASP A 109 8.60 -5.12 -14.97
CA ASP A 109 9.00 -3.78 -14.53
C ASP A 109 10.16 -3.89 -13.53
N GLN A 110 11.21 -3.08 -13.70
CA GLN A 110 12.41 -3.16 -12.86
C GLN A 110 12.09 -3.02 -11.36
N ILE A 111 11.15 -2.15 -10.99
CA ILE A 111 10.76 -1.97 -9.58
C ILE A 111 10.12 -3.25 -9.03
N VAL A 112 9.34 -3.96 -9.86
CA VAL A 112 8.74 -5.25 -9.50
C VAL A 112 9.82 -6.32 -9.34
N ILE A 113 10.79 -6.38 -10.26
CA ILE A 113 11.91 -7.35 -10.20
C ILE A 113 12.72 -7.13 -8.92
N ASP A 114 13.13 -5.89 -8.66
CA ASP A 114 14.01 -5.55 -7.53
C ASP A 114 13.32 -5.78 -6.18
N ASN A 115 11.98 -5.70 -6.13
CA ASN A 115 11.20 -5.82 -4.90
C ASN A 115 10.30 -7.06 -4.88
N TYR A 116 10.55 -8.06 -5.71
CA TYR A 116 9.64 -9.19 -5.94
C TYR A 116 9.22 -9.88 -4.63
N ALA A 117 10.20 -10.26 -3.80
CA ALA A 117 9.95 -10.94 -2.53
C ALA A 117 9.13 -10.06 -1.55
N ALA A 118 9.44 -8.77 -1.48
CA ALA A 118 8.75 -7.81 -0.64
C ALA A 118 7.28 -7.64 -1.05
N LEU A 119 7.03 -7.51 -2.37
CA LEU A 119 5.68 -7.41 -2.94
C LEU A 119 4.87 -8.70 -2.73
N CYS A 120 5.49 -9.88 -2.89
CA CYS A 120 4.84 -11.14 -2.55
C CYS A 120 4.45 -11.20 -1.07
N MET A 121 5.35 -10.79 -0.18
CA MET A 121 5.13 -10.82 1.27
C MET A 121 3.96 -9.93 1.69
N ILE A 122 3.93 -8.67 1.22
CA ILE A 122 2.86 -7.75 1.62
C ILE A 122 1.48 -8.22 1.14
N ILE A 123 1.38 -8.79 -0.07
CA ILE A 123 0.12 -9.37 -0.57
C ILE A 123 -0.28 -10.59 0.26
N LYS A 124 0.68 -11.46 0.60
CA LYS A 124 0.44 -12.66 1.44
C LYS A 124 -0.08 -12.27 2.81
N LEU A 125 0.55 -11.31 3.48
CA LEU A 125 0.12 -10.84 4.80
C LEU A 125 -1.24 -10.12 4.74
N ALA A 126 -1.49 -9.31 3.71
CA ALA A 126 -2.80 -8.70 3.50
C ALA A 126 -3.92 -9.75 3.32
N ASN A 127 -3.67 -10.82 2.57
CA ASN A 127 -4.62 -11.93 2.43
C ASN A 127 -4.88 -12.64 3.76
N LYS A 128 -3.85 -12.83 4.59
CA LYS A 128 -3.98 -13.43 5.92
C LYS A 128 -4.74 -12.52 6.90
N SER A 129 -4.40 -11.23 6.95
CA SER A 129 -5.05 -10.24 7.82
C SER A 129 -6.55 -10.14 7.55
N VAL A 130 -6.97 -10.23 6.28
CA VAL A 130 -8.41 -10.23 5.93
C VAL A 130 -9.09 -11.57 6.26
N ALA A 131 -8.40 -12.71 6.11
CA ALA A 131 -8.98 -14.04 6.31
C ALA A 131 -9.00 -14.49 7.78
N HIS A 132 -8.04 -14.02 8.57
CA HIS A 132 -7.87 -14.35 9.97
C HIS A 132 -7.94 -13.05 10.76
N LEU A 133 -9.10 -12.79 11.38
CA LEU A 133 -9.40 -11.69 12.34
C LEU A 133 -8.38 -11.54 13.48
N THR A 134 -7.43 -12.46 13.57
CA THR A 134 -6.34 -12.55 14.53
C THR A 134 -5.18 -13.22 13.80
N SER A 135 -4.30 -12.45 13.18
CA SER A 135 -2.95 -12.94 12.96
C SER A 135 -2.17 -12.61 14.22
N GLU A 136 -1.96 -13.60 15.09
CA GLU A 136 -0.89 -13.50 16.09
C GLU A 136 0.39 -13.24 15.27
N ILE A 137 0.88 -12.00 15.34
CA ILE A 137 2.17 -11.58 14.80
C ILE A 137 3.22 -12.32 15.66
N THR A 138 3.41 -13.60 15.35
CA THR A 138 4.34 -14.49 16.05
C THR A 138 5.77 -14.02 15.74
N GLU A 139 6.63 -14.08 16.76
CA GLU A 139 8.00 -13.54 16.80
C GLU A 139 8.93 -14.02 15.66
N THR A 140 8.50 -15.00 14.85
CA THR A 140 9.12 -15.40 13.58
C THR A 140 9.08 -14.34 12.48
N LEU A 141 8.35 -13.22 12.66
CA LEU A 141 8.24 -12.08 11.73
C LEU A 141 9.38 -11.03 11.85
N SER A 142 10.39 -11.22 12.70
CA SER A 142 11.46 -10.21 12.89
C SER A 142 12.19 -9.85 11.58
N THR A 143 12.38 -10.80 10.66
CA THR A 143 12.94 -10.54 9.30
C THR A 143 11.91 -10.00 8.31
N ASP A 144 10.63 -10.27 8.53
CA ASP A 144 9.53 -9.84 7.65
C ASP A 144 9.12 -8.39 7.92
N HIS A 145 9.29 -7.88 9.14
CA HIS A 145 9.03 -6.47 9.42
C HIS A 145 9.99 -5.51 8.69
N ASP A 146 11.22 -5.94 8.41
CA ASP A 146 12.21 -5.13 7.68
C ASP A 146 11.93 -5.09 6.17
N ILE A 147 11.25 -6.11 5.61
CA ILE A 147 10.94 -6.15 4.17
C ILE A 147 9.69 -5.35 3.79
N LEU A 148 8.77 -5.12 4.74
CA LEU A 148 7.49 -4.45 4.48
C LEU A 148 7.62 -2.96 4.15
N PRO A 149 8.51 -2.17 4.78
CA PRO A 149 8.79 -0.81 4.34
C PRO A 149 9.23 -0.75 2.87
N HIS A 150 10.07 -1.69 2.42
CA HIS A 150 10.49 -1.77 1.02
C HIS A 150 9.29 -2.07 0.11
N ALA A 151 8.42 -3.00 0.50
CA ALA A 151 7.20 -3.32 -0.26
C ALA A 151 6.25 -2.11 -0.40
N ARG A 152 6.03 -1.36 0.69
CA ARG A 152 5.20 -0.14 0.67
C ARG A 152 5.82 0.94 -0.20
N PHE A 153 7.13 1.16 -0.09
CA PHE A 153 7.83 2.15 -0.90
C PHE A 153 7.80 1.78 -2.39
N ALA A 154 8.08 0.52 -2.74
CA ALA A 154 7.99 0.02 -4.11
C ALA A 154 6.56 0.16 -4.67
N THR A 155 5.54 -0.16 -3.87
CA THR A 155 4.13 0.04 -4.25
C THR A 155 3.84 1.51 -4.54
N TYR A 156 4.30 2.41 -3.67
CA TYR A 156 4.18 3.85 -3.86
C TYR A 156 4.85 4.31 -5.18
N GLN A 157 6.08 3.86 -5.45
CA GLN A 157 6.81 4.21 -6.67
C GLN A 157 6.10 3.69 -7.93
N LEU A 158 5.61 2.44 -7.90
CA LEU A 158 4.85 1.85 -8.99
C LEU A 158 3.55 2.64 -9.24
N VAL A 159 2.79 2.98 -8.20
CA VAL A 159 1.55 3.75 -8.36
C VAL A 159 1.85 5.09 -9.03
N LEU A 160 2.87 5.83 -8.61
CA LEU A 160 3.19 7.11 -9.25
C LEU A 160 3.81 6.98 -10.64
N LYS A 161 4.49 5.87 -10.94
CA LYS A 161 5.00 5.57 -12.28
C LYS A 161 3.86 5.34 -13.27
N TYR A 162 2.81 4.62 -12.85
CA TYR A 162 1.67 4.27 -13.72
C TYR A 162 0.51 5.28 -13.65
N LEU A 163 0.41 6.06 -12.57
CA LEU A 163 -0.52 7.17 -12.39
C LEU A 163 0.23 8.49 -12.07
N PRO A 164 1.02 9.03 -13.01
CA PRO A 164 1.75 10.26 -12.80
C PRO A 164 0.85 11.48 -12.55
N GLU A 165 -0.43 11.41 -12.94
CA GLU A 165 -1.44 12.46 -12.74
C GLU A 165 -1.94 12.57 -11.28
N THR A 166 -1.57 11.62 -10.42
CA THR A 166 -1.92 11.65 -9.00
C THR A 166 -1.43 12.95 -8.36
N ASN A 167 -2.30 13.64 -7.63
CA ASN A 167 -1.93 14.88 -6.96
C ASN A 167 -0.98 14.60 -5.78
N LYS A 168 0.32 14.78 -6.03
CA LYS A 168 1.38 14.51 -5.07
C LYS A 168 1.37 15.46 -3.86
N GLN A 169 0.76 16.64 -3.97
CA GLN A 169 0.64 17.58 -2.84
C GLN A 169 -0.23 16.99 -1.72
N ASN A 170 -1.17 16.11 -2.06
CA ASN A 170 -2.02 15.42 -1.10
C ASN A 170 -1.38 14.14 -0.54
N ILE A 171 -0.16 13.81 -0.96
CA ILE A 171 0.63 12.72 -0.40
C ILE A 171 1.55 13.30 0.69
N TRP A 172 1.03 13.37 1.91
CA TRP A 172 1.69 14.02 3.06
C TRP A 172 3.06 13.42 3.41
N TRP A 173 3.34 12.19 3.00
CA TRP A 173 4.55 11.46 3.36
C TRP A 173 5.82 12.17 2.86
N HIS A 174 5.79 12.77 1.67
CA HIS A 174 6.91 13.55 1.13
C HIS A 174 7.32 14.75 1.99
N THR A 175 6.37 15.30 2.74
CA THR A 175 6.60 16.50 3.56
C THR A 175 7.08 16.17 4.97
N GLN A 176 6.95 14.90 5.39
CA GLN A 176 7.24 14.44 6.76
C GLN A 176 8.50 13.56 6.84
N VAL A 177 8.98 13.12 5.68
CA VAL A 177 10.09 12.19 5.53
C VAL A 177 11.13 12.93 4.71
N ASP A 178 11.82 13.90 5.32
CA ASP A 178 13.01 14.52 4.72
C ASP A 178 13.91 13.39 4.19
N THR A 179 14.07 13.39 2.86
CA THR A 179 15.06 12.67 2.03
C THR A 179 15.51 11.29 2.54
N ILE A 180 15.08 10.22 1.84
CA ILE A 180 15.85 8.96 1.78
C ILE A 180 17.25 9.27 1.24
#